data_AF-A0A520RKT7-F1
#
_entry.id   AF-A0A520RKT7-F1
#
_cell.length_a   1.000
_cell.length_b   1.000
_cell.length_c   1.000
_cell.angle_alpha   90.00
_cell.angle_beta   90.00
_cell.angle_gamma   90.00
#
_symmetry.space_group_name_H-M   'P 1'
#
loop_
_entity.id
_entity.type
_entity.pdbx_description
1 polymer ?
#
loop_
_entity_poly.entity_id
_entity_poly.type
_entity_poly.pdbx_seq_one_letter_code
_entity_poly.pdbx_strand_id
1 'polypeptide(L)'
;MTGDIHPLAPHSLPPFVGAADGSDPLFSAIIFIVILAVLGIGVFYLKLHAIPEQLAHKHGNTQSQLIMVLALLALFTHNNIFWVAALILALLKLPDFLTPIN
;
A
#
# COMPACT_ATOMS: atom_id res chain seq x y z
N MET A 1 1.22 39.93 26.93
CA MET A 1 1.84 41.14 26.36
C MET A 1 1.81 40.97 24.85
N THR A 2 0.94 41.67 24.15
CA THR A 2 0.95 41.71 22.68
C THR A 2 2.13 42.58 22.27
N GLY A 3 3.20 41.96 21.75
CA GLY A 3 4.37 42.70 21.29
C GLY A 3 3.99 43.59 20.12
N ASP A 4 4.42 44.85 20.15
CA ASP A 4 4.22 45.78 19.04
C ASP A 4 4.82 45.20 17.76
N ILE A 5 3.96 45.06 16.75
CA ILE A 5 4.34 44.58 15.42
C ILE A 5 5.27 45.61 14.77
N HIS A 6 6.40 45.14 14.26
CA HIS A 6 7.40 46.00 13.60
C HIS A 6 6.73 46.80 12.46
N PRO A 7 7.01 48.10 12.29
CA PRO A 7 6.32 48.95 11.30
C PRO A 7 6.54 48.52 9.85
N LEU A 8 7.57 47.71 9.58
CA LEU A 8 7.81 47.07 8.26
C LEU A 8 7.22 45.66 8.14
N ALA A 9 6.51 45.16 9.16
CA ALA A 9 5.90 43.83 9.12
C ALA A 9 4.69 43.84 8.16
N PRO A 10 4.54 42.80 7.32
CA PRO A 10 3.37 42.64 6.48
C PRO A 10 2.09 42.62 7.32
N HIS A 11 1.05 43.32 6.87
CA HIS A 11 -0.24 43.41 7.58
C HIS A 11 -1.00 42.07 7.63
N SER A 12 -0.66 41.14 6.73
CA SER A 12 -1.23 39.79 6.68
C SER A 12 -0.16 38.80 6.24
N LEU A 13 0.04 37.75 7.04
CA LEU A 13 0.80 36.59 6.62
C LEU A 13 -0.14 35.58 5.94
N PRO A 14 0.36 34.81 4.95
CA PRO A 14 -0.41 33.71 4.40
C PRO A 14 -0.81 32.72 5.51
N PRO A 15 -2.01 32.13 5.43
CA PRO A 15 -2.60 31.32 6.51
C PRO A 15 -1.85 30.00 6.79
N PHE A 16 -0.87 29.68 5.95
CA PHE A 16 -0.09 28.45 6.00
C PHE A 16 1.25 28.66 6.73
N VAL A 17 1.64 29.90 7.03
CA VAL A 17 2.88 30.21 7.77
C VAL A 17 2.62 30.01 9.27
N GLY A 18 3.59 29.44 9.98
CA GLY A 18 3.51 29.28 11.43
C GLY A 18 3.35 30.62 12.16
N ALA A 19 2.43 30.66 13.11
CA ALA A 19 2.13 31.86 13.89
C ALA A 19 3.00 31.94 15.16
N ALA A 20 3.08 33.14 15.73
CA ALA A 20 3.90 33.43 16.91
C ALA A 20 3.38 32.75 18.20
N ASP A 21 2.15 32.22 18.18
CA ASP A 21 1.59 31.39 19.25
C ASP A 21 2.09 29.92 19.20
N GLY A 22 2.93 29.59 18.21
CA GLY A 22 3.47 28.25 17.98
C GLY A 22 2.57 27.36 17.13
N SER A 23 1.42 27.84 16.67
CA SER A 23 0.57 27.08 15.73
C SER A 23 1.21 27.04 14.34
N ASP A 24 1.26 25.86 13.73
CA ASP A 24 1.74 25.67 12.35
C ASP A 24 0.72 24.83 11.55
N PRO A 25 -0.17 25.51 10.79
CA PRO A 25 -1.19 24.84 9.99
C PRO A 25 -0.62 23.94 8.89
N LEU A 26 0.51 24.30 8.27
CA LEU A 26 1.14 23.47 7.23
C LEU A 26 1.73 22.21 7.82
N PHE A 27 2.48 22.35 8.91
CA PHE A 27 3.06 21.20 9.60
C PHE A 27 1.97 20.20 9.99
N SER A 28 0.88 20.70 10.58
CA SER A 28 -0.28 19.89 10.95
C SER A 28 -0.90 19.18 9.74
N ALA A 29 -1.13 19.91 8.63
CA ALA A 29 -1.69 19.34 7.41
C ALA A 29 -0.79 18.25 6.81
N ILE A 30 0.54 18.49 6.76
CA ILE A 30 1.51 17.53 6.24
C ILE A 30 1.52 16.25 7.07
N ILE A 31 1.42 16.34 8.41
CA ILE A 31 1.32 15.14 9.27
C ILE A 31 0.14 14.27 8.84
N PHE A 32 -1.05 14.86 8.70
CA PHE A 32 -2.24 14.09 8.28
C PHE A 32 -2.06 13.51 6.87
N ILE A 33 -1.52 14.29 5.94
CA ILE A 33 -1.24 13.83 4.57
C ILE A 33 -0.27 12.64 4.57
N VAL A 34 0.82 12.73 5.33
CA VAL A 34 1.83 11.66 5.40
C VAL A 34 1.23 10.41 6.01
N ILE A 35 0.46 10.52 7.10
CA ILE A 35 -0.23 9.37 7.71
C ILE A 35 -1.16 8.70 6.70
N LEU A 36 -2.01 9.49 6.02
CA LEU A 36 -2.93 8.97 5.00
C LEU A 36 -2.18 8.36 3.81
N ALA A 37 -1.08 8.97 3.38
CA ALA A 37 -0.26 8.47 2.28
C ALA A 37 0.40 7.13 2.64
N VAL A 38 1.01 7.02 3.82
CA VAL A 38 1.64 5.78 4.28
C VAL A 38 0.62 4.66 4.39
N LEU A 39 -0.54 4.92 5.01
CA LEU A 39 -1.62 3.94 5.11
C LEU A 39 -2.19 3.59 3.73
N GLY A 40 -2.42 4.57 2.87
CA GLY A 40 -2.96 4.37 1.53
C GLY A 40 -2.04 3.55 0.64
N ILE A 41 -0.74 3.89 0.63
CA ILE A 41 0.29 3.16 -0.11
C ILE A 41 0.45 1.74 0.46
N GLY A 42 0.47 1.60 1.79
CA GLY A 42 0.57 0.30 2.45
C GLY A 42 -0.60 -0.63 2.08
N VAL A 43 -1.83 -0.13 2.18
CA VAL A 43 -3.02 -0.89 1.77
C VAL A 43 -2.98 -1.22 0.27
N PHE A 44 -2.62 -0.26 -0.57
CA PHE A 44 -2.49 -0.48 -2.01
C PHE A 44 -1.47 -1.58 -2.33
N TYR A 45 -0.30 -1.54 -1.69
CA TYR A 45 0.76 -2.52 -1.85
C TYR A 45 0.30 -3.93 -1.44
N LEU A 46 -0.30 -4.06 -0.26
CA LEU A 46 -0.81 -5.35 0.23
C LEU A 46 -1.92 -5.89 -0.67
N LYS A 47 -2.81 -5.02 -1.15
CA LYS A 47 -3.89 -5.39 -2.07
C LYS A 47 -3.36 -5.87 -3.42
N LEU A 48 -2.32 -5.23 -3.96
CA LEU A 48 -1.66 -5.65 -5.19
C LEU A 48 -0.97 -7.01 -5.02
N HIS A 49 -0.33 -7.23 -3.87
CA HIS A 49 0.28 -8.53 -3.54
C HIS A 49 -0.73 -9.67 -3.40
N ALA A 50 -1.94 -9.39 -2.91
CA ALA A 50 -3.00 -10.37 -2.75
C ALA A 50 -3.73 -10.77 -4.05
N ILE A 51 -3.45 -10.10 -5.18
CA ILE A 51 -4.08 -10.42 -6.49
C ILE A 51 -3.89 -11.89 -6.90
N PRO A 52 -2.66 -12.45 -6.95
CA PRO A 52 -2.47 -13.86 -7.30
C PRO A 52 -3.26 -14.83 -6.41
N GLU A 53 -3.37 -14.56 -5.11
CA GLU A 53 -4.19 -15.36 -4.18
C GLU A 53 -5.68 -15.30 -4.55
N GLN A 54 -6.22 -14.11 -4.82
CA GLN A 54 -7.63 -13.95 -5.20
C GLN A 54 -7.98 -14.67 -6.51
N LEU A 55 -7.04 -14.72 -7.47
CA LEU A 55 -7.20 -15.47 -8.71
C LEU A 55 -7.13 -16.99 -8.50
N ALA A 56 -6.39 -17.44 -7.49
CA ALA A 56 -6.22 -18.85 -7.14
C ALA A 56 -7.51 -19.51 -6.65
N HIS A 57 -8.45 -18.75 -6.05
CA HIS A 57 -9.72 -19.29 -5.55
C HIS A 57 -10.63 -19.88 -6.65
N LYS A 58 -10.37 -19.59 -7.92
CA LYS A 58 -11.12 -20.15 -9.06
C LYS A 58 -10.54 -21.48 -9.59
N HIS A 59 -9.44 -21.95 -9.02
CA HIS A 59 -8.70 -23.13 -9.46
C HIS A 59 -8.91 -24.34 -8.53
N GLY A 60 -8.43 -25.52 -8.94
CA GLY A 60 -8.49 -26.73 -8.11
C GLY A 60 -7.68 -26.60 -6.82
N ASN A 61 -8.04 -27.41 -5.82
CA ASN A 61 -7.50 -27.32 -4.45
C ASN A 61 -5.96 -27.29 -4.39
N THR A 62 -5.27 -28.14 -5.15
CA THR A 62 -3.80 -28.25 -5.11
C THR A 62 -3.09 -27.05 -5.77
N GLN A 63 -3.58 -26.59 -6.93
CA GLN A 63 -3.03 -25.42 -7.61
C GLN A 63 -3.23 -24.16 -6.76
N SER A 64 -4.40 -24.04 -6.12
CA SER A 64 -4.72 -22.92 -5.23
C SER A 64 -3.79 -22.84 -4.02
N GLN A 65 -3.52 -23.98 -3.36
CA GLN A 65 -2.55 -24.07 -2.26
C GLN A 65 -1.14 -23.66 -2.68
N LEU A 66 -0.68 -24.11 -3.84
CA LEU A 66 0.64 -23.73 -4.35
C LEU A 66 0.73 -22.22 -4.59
N ILE A 67 -0.28 -21.62 -5.22
CA ILE A 67 -0.33 -20.17 -5.47
C ILE A 67 -0.32 -19.39 -4.15
N MET A 68 -1.09 -19.82 -3.13
CA MET A 68 -1.10 -19.21 -1.80
C MET A 68 0.27 -19.25 -1.14
N VAL A 69 0.98 -20.39 -1.19
CA VAL A 69 2.34 -20.51 -0.63
C VAL A 69 3.32 -19.60 -1.36
N LEU A 70 3.26 -19.52 -2.69
CA LEU A 70 4.11 -18.61 -3.47
C LEU A 70 3.81 -17.13 -3.17
N ALA A 71 2.55 -16.75 -3.03
CA ALA A 71 2.16 -15.40 -2.65
C ALA A 71 2.66 -15.04 -1.25
N LEU A 72 2.58 -15.97 -0.29
CA LEU A 72 3.13 -15.79 1.06
C LEU A 72 4.67 -15.66 1.05
N LEU A 73 5.36 -16.49 0.26
CA LEU A 73 6.81 -16.39 0.07
C LEU A 73 7.21 -15.06 -0.55
N ALA A 74 6.48 -14.56 -1.55
CA ALA A 74 6.72 -13.26 -2.15
C ALA A 74 6.61 -12.13 -1.12
N LEU A 75 5.59 -12.17 -0.27
CA LEU A 75 5.38 -11.18 0.78
C LEU A 75 6.48 -11.21 1.85
N PHE A 76 6.86 -12.40 2.32
CA PHE A 76 7.85 -12.55 3.40
C PHE A 76 9.28 -12.27 2.92
N THR A 77 9.64 -12.74 1.73
CA THR A 77 11.00 -12.57 1.18
C THR A 77 11.20 -11.26 0.43
N HIS A 78 10.10 -10.56 0.10
CA HIS A 78 10.11 -9.38 -0.77
C HIS A 78 10.76 -9.64 -2.15
N ASN A 79 10.69 -10.89 -2.64
CA ASN A 79 11.21 -11.25 -3.96
C ASN A 79 10.06 -11.37 -4.98
N ASN A 80 10.06 -10.44 -5.94
CA ASN A 80 9.04 -10.31 -6.99
C ASN A 80 8.92 -11.55 -7.89
N ILE A 81 9.96 -12.39 -7.97
CA ILE A 81 9.93 -13.61 -8.80
C ILE A 81 8.81 -14.55 -8.33
N PHE A 82 8.62 -14.69 -7.01
CA PHE A 82 7.56 -15.53 -6.45
C PHE A 82 6.16 -14.98 -6.76
N TRP A 83 6.01 -13.65 -6.72
CA TRP A 83 4.74 -12.98 -7.05
C TRP A 83 4.39 -13.15 -8.54
N VAL A 84 5.38 -12.97 -9.43
CA VAL A 84 5.19 -13.18 -10.88
C VAL A 84 4.89 -14.65 -11.19
N ALA A 85 5.59 -15.60 -10.57
CA ALA A 85 5.31 -17.02 -10.72
C ALA A 85 3.90 -17.39 -10.25
N ALA A 86 3.47 -16.85 -9.09
CA ALA A 86 2.11 -17.02 -8.58
C ALA A 86 1.07 -16.49 -9.56
N LEU A 87 1.29 -15.32 -10.17
CA LEU A 87 0.39 -14.75 -11.17
C LEU A 87 0.29 -15.60 -12.44
N ILE A 88 1.43 -16.06 -12.96
CA ILE A 88 1.45 -16.92 -14.16
C ILE A 88 0.65 -18.20 -13.87
N LEU A 89 0.91 -18.83 -12.72
CA LEU A 89 0.18 -20.01 -12.29
C LEU A 89 -1.31 -19.73 -12.03
N ALA A 90 -1.68 -18.55 -11.55
CA ALA A 90 -3.07 -18.18 -11.33
C ALA A 90 -3.82 -17.83 -12.63
N LEU A 91 -3.11 -17.44 -13.68
CA LEU A 91 -3.70 -17.14 -15.00
C LEU A 91 -3.81 -18.38 -15.88
N LEU A 92 -2.89 -19.33 -15.75
CA LEU A 92 -2.89 -20.57 -16.52
C LEU A 92 -3.61 -21.69 -15.76
N LYS A 93 -4.72 -22.18 -16.31
CA LYS A 93 -5.39 -23.36 -15.76
C LYS A 93 -4.61 -24.61 -16.15
N LEU A 94 -3.95 -25.26 -15.20
CA LEU A 94 -3.26 -26.51 -15.46
C LEU A 94 -4.32 -27.63 -15.64
N PRO A 95 -4.16 -28.53 -16.63
CA PRO A 95 -5.02 -29.70 -16.75
C PRO A 95 -4.93 -30.54 -15.49
N ASP A 96 -6.05 -31.11 -15.07
CA ASP A 96 -6.02 -32.14 -14.05
C ASP A 96 -5.48 -33.42 -14.67
N PHE A 97 -4.23 -33.76 -14.35
CA PHE A 97 -3.54 -34.92 -14.89
C PHE A 97 -3.80 -36.20 -14.07
N LEU A 98 -4.48 -36.10 -12.93
CA LEU A 98 -4.73 -37.22 -12.01
C LEU A 98 -6.11 -37.84 -12.19
N THR A 99 -7.07 -37.13 -12.79
CA THR A 99 -8.42 -37.66 -13.07
C THR A 99 -8.51 -38.79 -14.11
N PRO A 100 -7.59 -39.03 -15.07
CA PRO A 100 -7.80 -40.08 -16.06
C PRO A 100 -7.37 -41.49 -15.60
N ILE A 101 -6.92 -41.69 -14.35
CA ILE A 101 -6.41 -42.98 -13.85
C ILE A 101 -7.36 -43.64 -12.82
N ASN A 102 -8.66 -43.33 -12.84
CA ASN A 102 -9.66 -44.00 -12.01
C ASN A 102 -10.86 -44.48 -12.84
#